data_AF-A0AAD5K073-F1
#
_entry.id   AF-A0AAD5K073-F1
#
_cell.length_a   1.000
_cell.length_b   1.000
_cell.length_c   1.000
_cell.angle_alpha   90.00
_cell.angle_beta   90.00
_cell.angle_gamma   90.00
#
_symmetry.space_group_name_H-M   'P 1'
#
loop_
_entity.id
_entity.type
_entity.pdbx_description
1 polymer ?
#
loop_
_entity_poly.entity_id
_entity_poly.type
_entity_poly.pdbx_seq_one_letter_code
_entity_poly.pdbx_strand_id
1 'polypeptide(L)'
;MCGTNYKKGLYRYFKNIKKYPNIVSQNDKTFTSPADLITSNVTSSVQETLSNDVIESYTAELLSILQLWAMKATKEAIQNGLSQLVYASYSAPNDGVFIDAWKNISHGLINSNNPDAIWVVIKHCYRIMKNQVKLTNELLDEKTEKSDREVYTIIVKRLSPLLILRTFPQQAYHYVYLSKPSILKYNVDWDALDINPRSIRWLDEDDHNDPEHLDQSELLFEELSSRAQDPTEFQENQTLAKTLLTHIYCQLS
;
A
#
# COMPACT_ATOMS: atom_id res chain seq x y z
N MET A 1 5.04 20.22 -30.07
CA MET A 1 4.49 21.41 -29.36
C MET A 1 3.25 20.99 -28.57
N CYS A 2 3.39 20.72 -27.27
CA CYS A 2 2.27 20.57 -26.35
C CYS A 2 2.83 20.73 -24.93
N GLY A 3 2.70 21.92 -24.34
CA GLY A 3 3.42 22.24 -23.12
C GLY A 3 3.06 23.59 -22.52
N THR A 4 1.78 23.93 -22.42
CA THR A 4 1.36 25.19 -21.76
C THR A 4 0.03 25.12 -21.00
N ASN A 5 -0.78 24.07 -21.15
CA ASN A 5 -2.11 24.04 -20.51
C ASN A 5 -2.11 23.58 -19.04
N TYR A 6 -1.13 22.79 -18.59
CA TYR A 6 -1.10 22.29 -17.21
C TYR A 6 -0.79 23.38 -16.16
N LYS A 7 0.02 24.38 -16.51
CA LYS A 7 0.38 25.47 -15.59
C LYS A 7 -0.77 26.46 -15.31
N LYS A 8 -1.73 26.60 -16.23
CA LYS A 8 -2.88 27.52 -16.07
C LYS A 8 -3.95 26.99 -15.11
N GLY A 9 -4.10 25.66 -15.00
CA GLY A 9 -5.02 25.01 -14.06
C GLY A 9 -4.57 25.16 -12.59
N LEU A 10 -3.30 24.84 -12.32
CA LEU A 10 -2.69 24.98 -11.00
C LEU A 10 -2.75 26.43 -10.49
N TYR A 11 -2.43 27.42 -11.33
CA TYR A 11 -2.46 28.84 -10.91
C TYR A 11 -3.86 29.36 -10.57
N ARG A 12 -4.93 28.81 -11.17
CA ARG A 12 -6.32 29.18 -10.80
C ARG A 12 -6.73 28.58 -9.46
N TYR A 13 -6.29 27.36 -9.15
CA TYR A 13 -6.58 26.70 -7.87
C TYR A 13 -5.88 27.40 -6.69
N PHE A 14 -4.60 27.73 -6.82
CA PHE A 14 -3.87 28.45 -5.75
C PHE A 14 -4.36 29.89 -5.52
N LYS A 15 -5.02 30.53 -6.50
CA LYS A 15 -5.55 31.89 -6.33
C LYS A 15 -6.79 31.93 -5.42
N ASN A 16 -7.49 30.81 -5.22
CA ASN A 16 -8.63 30.71 -4.31
C ASN A 16 -8.20 30.46 -2.85
N ILE A 17 -6.96 30.06 -2.60
CA ILE A 17 -6.40 29.90 -1.24
C ILE A 17 -6.22 31.26 -0.54
N LYS A 18 -6.13 32.37 -1.29
CA LYS A 18 -6.05 33.73 -0.71
C LYS A 18 -7.38 34.31 -0.22
N LYS A 19 -8.50 33.57 -0.30
CA LYS A 19 -9.83 34.08 0.10
C LYS A 19 -10.33 33.63 1.48
N TYR A 20 -9.54 32.89 2.25
CA TYR A 20 -9.89 32.54 3.63
C TYR A 20 -8.95 33.24 4.61
N PRO A 21 -9.36 34.38 5.21
CA PRO A 21 -8.61 34.99 6.29
C PRO A 21 -8.74 34.12 7.54
N ASN A 22 -7.60 33.84 8.17
CA ASN A 22 -7.41 33.49 9.59
C ASN A 22 -8.59 32.81 10.31
N ILE A 23 -8.48 31.49 10.54
CA ILE A 23 -9.10 30.87 11.72
C ILE A 23 -8.25 31.25 12.94
N VAL A 24 -8.25 32.53 13.29
CA VAL A 24 -8.02 32.99 14.66
C VAL A 24 -9.03 34.10 14.87
N SER A 25 -10.20 33.71 15.35
CA SER A 25 -10.99 34.56 16.20
C SER A 25 -11.76 33.65 17.12
N GLN A 26 -11.37 33.61 18.38
CA GLN A 26 -12.31 33.88 19.46
C GLN A 26 -11.56 34.03 20.79
N ASN A 27 -11.71 35.23 21.35
CA ASN A 27 -11.67 35.57 22.76
C ASN A 27 -10.32 35.41 23.48
N ASP A 28 -9.68 36.56 23.71
CA ASP A 28 -8.76 36.77 24.82
C ASP A 28 -9.46 36.39 26.14
N LYS A 29 -9.29 35.13 26.56
CA LYS A 29 -9.44 34.70 27.94
C LYS A 29 -8.15 34.02 28.33
N THR A 30 -7.36 34.71 29.15
CA THR A 30 -6.22 34.14 29.84
C THR A 30 -6.71 33.08 30.80
N PHE A 31 -6.57 31.81 30.42
CA PHE A 31 -6.78 30.66 31.30
C PHE A 31 -5.69 30.66 32.37
N THR A 32 -6.07 30.84 33.64
CA THR A 32 -5.13 30.93 34.77
C THR A 32 -5.25 29.76 35.75
N SER A 33 -6.16 28.80 35.53
CA SER A 33 -6.28 27.61 36.36
C SER A 33 -6.88 26.40 35.63
N PRO A 34 -6.45 25.15 35.95
CA PRO A 34 -7.05 23.92 35.43
C PRO A 34 -8.54 23.73 35.76
N ALA A 35 -9.08 24.49 36.73
CA ALA A 35 -10.50 24.41 37.12
C ALA A 35 -11.46 25.03 36.08
N ASP A 36 -10.97 25.86 35.17
CA ASP A 36 -11.78 26.55 34.16
C ASP A 36 -12.30 25.62 33.05
N LEU A 37 -11.77 24.39 32.95
CA LEU A 37 -12.17 23.38 31.96
C LEU A 37 -13.53 22.73 32.25
N ILE A 38 -14.00 22.76 33.51
CA ILE A 38 -15.11 21.88 33.95
C ILE A 38 -16.49 22.55 33.77
N THR A 39 -16.55 23.85 33.48
CA THR A 39 -17.83 24.57 33.38
C THR A 39 -18.07 25.17 32.00
N SER A 40 -17.94 24.33 30.96
CA SER A 40 -18.43 24.66 29.62
C SER A 40 -19.56 23.70 29.25
N ASN A 41 -20.76 23.97 29.76
CA ASN A 41 -21.99 23.42 29.18
C ASN A 41 -22.16 24.02 27.77
N VAL A 42 -21.50 23.43 26.78
CA VAL A 42 -21.82 23.65 25.37
C VAL A 42 -22.92 22.66 25.00
N THR A 43 -24.15 23.05 25.34
CA THR A 43 -25.35 22.59 24.63
C THR A 43 -25.26 22.98 23.16
N SER A 44 -25.74 22.07 22.30
CA SER A 44 -25.86 22.16 20.83
C SER A 44 -24.67 21.57 20.06
N SER A 45 -24.55 20.25 20.09
CA SER A 45 -23.85 19.49 19.06
C SER A 45 -24.60 19.65 17.72
N VAL A 46 -24.36 20.75 17.01
CA VAL A 46 -24.54 20.75 15.56
C VAL A 46 -23.34 19.98 15.01
N GLN A 47 -23.47 18.66 14.90
CA GLN A 47 -22.63 17.91 13.98
C GLN A 47 -23.01 18.41 12.58
N GLU A 48 -22.34 19.45 12.09
CA GLU A 48 -22.30 19.73 10.66
C GLU A 48 -21.64 18.52 10.01
N THR A 49 -22.44 17.53 9.64
CA THR A 49 -22.00 16.43 8.79
C THR A 49 -21.65 17.04 7.45
N LEU A 50 -20.34 17.15 7.17
CA LEU A 50 -19.82 17.51 5.86
C LEU A 50 -20.52 16.64 4.80
N SER A 51 -20.98 17.25 3.70
CA SER A 51 -21.55 16.48 2.61
C SER A 51 -20.49 15.56 2.00
N ASN A 52 -20.93 14.38 1.51
CA ASN A 52 -20.03 13.41 0.90
C ASN A 52 -19.22 14.02 -0.26
N ASP A 53 -19.84 14.89 -1.07
CA ASP A 53 -19.17 15.60 -2.16
C ASP A 53 -17.96 16.44 -1.69
N VAL A 54 -18.08 17.05 -0.51
CA VAL A 54 -17.00 17.87 0.08
C VAL A 54 -15.88 16.96 0.60
N ILE A 55 -16.24 15.83 1.23
CA ILE A 55 -15.27 14.83 1.70
C ILE A 55 -14.49 14.23 0.53
N GLU A 56 -15.17 13.87 -0.56
CA GLU A 56 -14.54 13.33 -1.77
C GLU A 56 -13.59 14.36 -2.41
N SER A 57 -14.01 15.63 -2.50
CA SER A 57 -13.17 16.72 -3.00
C SER A 57 -11.89 16.89 -2.18
N TYR A 58 -11.99 16.92 -0.84
CA TYR A 58 -10.82 17.03 0.02
C TYR A 58 -9.92 15.80 -0.07
N THR A 59 -10.51 14.61 -0.15
CA THR A 59 -9.76 13.35 -0.29
C THR A 59 -8.96 13.36 -1.59
N ALA A 60 -9.57 13.74 -2.71
CA ALA A 60 -8.88 13.85 -3.99
C ALA A 60 -7.73 14.88 -3.96
N GLU A 61 -7.92 16.02 -3.30
CA GLU A 61 -6.88 17.04 -3.14
C GLU A 61 -5.69 16.51 -2.32
N LEU A 62 -5.95 15.90 -1.16
CA LEU A 62 -4.90 15.32 -0.32
C LEU A 62 -4.14 14.18 -1.02
N LEU A 63 -4.86 13.31 -1.73
CA LEU A 63 -4.25 12.24 -2.53
C LEU A 63 -3.36 12.80 -3.65
N SER A 64 -3.74 13.91 -4.27
CA SER A 64 -2.91 14.56 -5.30
C SER A 64 -1.58 15.10 -4.74
N ILE A 65 -1.59 15.59 -3.50
CA ILE A 65 -0.37 16.05 -2.80
C ILE A 65 0.57 14.86 -2.56
N LEU A 66 0.04 13.70 -2.19
CA LEU A 66 0.84 12.48 -2.02
C LEU A 66 1.49 12.03 -3.33
N GLN A 67 0.77 12.10 -4.45
CA GLN A 67 1.35 11.81 -5.75
C GLN A 67 2.49 12.78 -6.09
N LEU A 68 2.29 14.09 -5.86
CA LEU A 68 3.34 15.09 -6.09
C LEU A 68 4.56 14.89 -5.19
N TRP A 69 4.33 14.52 -3.92
CA TRP A 69 5.39 14.15 -3.00
C TRP A 69 6.19 12.95 -3.54
N ALA A 70 5.51 11.89 -3.97
CA ALA A 70 6.16 10.69 -4.53
C ALA A 70 7.03 11.01 -5.77
N MET A 71 6.63 12.00 -6.57
CA MET A 71 7.40 12.45 -7.75
C MET A 71 8.59 13.36 -7.43
N LYS A 72 8.60 14.05 -6.28
CA LYS A 72 9.54 15.14 -5.98
C LYS A 72 10.42 14.91 -4.77
N ALA A 73 10.03 14.01 -3.87
CA ALA A 73 10.78 13.73 -2.68
C ALA A 73 12.15 13.12 -3.01
N THR A 74 13.09 13.33 -2.09
CA THR A 74 14.43 12.74 -2.18
C THR A 74 14.35 11.22 -1.99
N LYS A 75 15.34 10.48 -2.49
CA LYS A 75 15.43 9.02 -2.32
C LYS A 75 15.28 8.60 -0.85
N GLU A 76 15.98 9.28 0.07
CA GLU A 76 15.90 9.00 1.51
C GLU A 76 14.50 9.25 2.08
N ALA A 77 13.86 10.37 1.70
CA ALA A 77 12.50 10.68 2.15
C ALA A 77 11.48 9.67 1.62
N ILE A 78 11.64 9.21 0.37
CA ILE A 78 10.83 8.13 -0.21
C ILE A 78 11.03 6.83 0.57
N GLN A 79 12.27 6.40 0.80
CA GLN A 79 12.56 5.16 1.52
C GLN A 79 11.93 5.16 2.92
N ASN A 80 12.16 6.23 3.69
CA ASN A 80 11.59 6.35 5.04
C ASN A 80 10.06 6.46 5.00
N GLY A 81 9.50 7.30 4.13
CA GLY A 81 8.06 7.50 4.01
C GLY A 81 7.31 6.23 3.60
N LEU A 82 7.83 5.48 2.62
CA LEU A 82 7.24 4.21 2.20
C LEU A 82 7.29 3.16 3.30
N SER A 83 8.41 3.06 4.02
CA SER A 83 8.51 2.12 5.14
C SER A 83 7.44 2.39 6.21
N GLN A 84 7.24 3.66 6.58
CA GLN A 84 6.23 4.06 7.56
C GLN A 84 4.81 3.83 7.03
N LEU A 85 4.57 4.15 5.76
CA LEU A 85 3.26 3.96 5.14
C LEU A 85 2.85 2.49 5.12
N VAL A 86 3.78 1.57 4.81
CA VAL A 86 3.49 0.12 4.82
C VAL A 86 3.03 -0.32 6.22
N TYR A 87 3.75 0.08 7.28
CA TYR A 87 3.37 -0.27 8.65
C TYR A 87 2.08 0.42 9.11
N ALA A 88 1.85 1.66 8.69
CA ALA A 88 0.60 2.37 8.99
C ALA A 88 -0.60 1.66 8.35
N SER A 89 -0.52 1.30 7.06
CA SER A 89 -1.56 0.55 6.35
C SER A 89 -1.82 -0.82 6.98
N TYR A 90 -0.77 -1.52 7.44
CA TYR A 90 -0.92 -2.79 8.13
C TYR A 90 -1.54 -2.66 9.53
N SER A 91 -1.31 -1.54 10.20
CA SER A 91 -1.87 -1.27 11.53
C SER A 91 -3.36 -0.89 11.48
N ALA A 92 -3.82 -0.39 10.33
CA ALA A 92 -5.21 0.00 10.08
C ALA A 92 -5.75 -0.64 8.77
N PRO A 93 -5.84 -1.98 8.71
CA PRO A 93 -6.11 -2.70 7.46
C PRO A 93 -7.55 -2.51 6.93
N ASN A 94 -8.47 -2.06 7.78
CA ASN A 94 -9.87 -1.79 7.41
C ASN A 94 -10.09 -0.37 6.86
N ASP A 95 -9.05 0.47 6.86
CA ASP A 95 -9.13 1.83 6.34
C ASP A 95 -8.79 1.86 4.84
N GLY A 96 -9.84 1.98 4.02
CA GLY A 96 -9.73 2.01 2.56
C GLY A 96 -8.92 3.19 2.02
N VAL A 97 -8.75 4.27 2.79
CA VAL A 97 -7.98 5.46 2.38
C VAL A 97 -6.52 5.08 2.09
N PHE A 98 -5.95 4.11 2.81
CA PHE A 98 -4.60 3.65 2.54
C PHE A 98 -4.45 3.03 1.16
N ILE A 99 -5.43 2.26 0.69
CA ILE A 99 -5.38 1.66 -0.65
C ILE A 99 -5.42 2.74 -1.73
N ASP A 100 -6.24 3.78 -1.55
CA ASP A 100 -6.29 4.89 -2.48
C ASP A 100 -5.02 5.77 -2.42
N ALA A 101 -4.43 5.94 -1.24
CA ALA A 101 -3.11 6.56 -1.09
C ALA A 101 -2.03 5.77 -1.83
N TRP A 102 -2.00 4.45 -1.69
CA TRP A 102 -1.06 3.57 -2.40
C TRP A 102 -1.22 3.64 -3.92
N LYS A 103 -2.45 3.62 -4.44
CA LYS A 103 -2.71 3.82 -5.87
C LYS A 103 -2.15 5.16 -6.37
N ASN A 104 -2.38 6.25 -5.65
CA ASN A 104 -1.89 7.58 -6.05
C ASN A 104 -0.36 7.69 -5.99
N ILE A 105 0.25 7.14 -4.94
CA ILE A 105 1.70 7.12 -4.77
C ILE A 105 2.35 6.24 -5.84
N SER A 106 1.76 5.09 -6.17
CA SER A 106 2.33 4.17 -7.18
C SER A 106 2.56 4.85 -8.54
N HIS A 107 1.59 5.64 -9.00
CA HIS A 107 1.74 6.43 -10.24
C HIS A 107 2.83 7.49 -10.12
N GLY A 108 2.95 8.13 -8.95
CA GLY A 108 4.01 9.11 -8.70
C GLY A 108 5.41 8.48 -8.70
N LEU A 109 5.55 7.30 -8.08
CA LEU A 109 6.81 6.57 -7.96
C LEU A 109 7.33 6.06 -9.31
N ILE A 110 6.46 5.51 -10.16
CA ILE A 110 6.86 5.02 -11.50
C ILE A 110 7.42 6.13 -12.38
N ASN A 111 6.85 7.33 -12.26
CA ASN A 111 7.28 8.49 -13.02
C ASN A 111 8.42 9.27 -12.33
N SER A 112 8.93 8.78 -11.20
CA SER A 112 9.98 9.41 -10.43
C SER A 112 11.37 8.84 -10.76
N ASN A 113 12.43 9.57 -10.40
CA ASN A 113 13.81 9.10 -10.53
C ASN A 113 14.22 8.14 -9.40
N ASN A 114 13.29 7.36 -8.84
CA ASN A 114 13.53 6.46 -7.71
C ASN A 114 13.17 5.00 -8.07
N PRO A 115 13.98 4.32 -8.91
CA PRO A 115 13.71 2.93 -9.28
C PRO A 115 13.70 1.98 -8.06
N ASP A 116 14.41 2.33 -6.99
CA ASP A 116 14.50 1.51 -5.78
C ASP A 116 13.27 1.56 -4.87
N ALA A 117 12.30 2.43 -5.18
CA ALA A 117 11.13 2.62 -4.32
C ALA A 117 10.30 1.33 -4.19
N ILE A 118 10.18 0.54 -5.26
CA ILE A 118 9.42 -0.71 -5.24
C ILE A 118 10.09 -1.76 -4.35
N TRP A 119 11.42 -1.80 -4.30
CA TRP A 119 12.17 -2.73 -3.46
C TRP A 119 11.96 -2.45 -1.97
N VAL A 120 11.83 -1.19 -1.57
CA VAL A 120 11.42 -0.83 -0.20
C VAL A 120 10.06 -1.45 0.14
N VAL A 121 9.08 -1.30 -0.75
CA VAL A 121 7.73 -1.84 -0.54
C VAL A 121 7.76 -3.37 -0.48
N ILE A 122 8.44 -4.03 -1.41
CA ILE A 122 8.64 -5.48 -1.44
C ILE A 122 9.26 -5.96 -0.12
N LYS A 123 10.38 -5.37 0.29
CA LYS A 123 11.11 -5.73 1.52
C LYS A 123 10.22 -5.66 2.75
N HIS A 124 9.45 -4.59 2.90
CA HIS A 124 8.57 -4.40 4.06
C HIS A 124 7.32 -5.27 4.01
N CYS A 125 6.69 -5.43 2.85
CA CYS A 125 5.54 -6.34 2.69
C CYS A 125 5.94 -7.79 2.96
N TYR A 126 7.07 -8.25 2.42
CA TYR A 126 7.62 -9.58 2.70
C TYR A 126 7.87 -9.78 4.20
N ARG A 127 8.53 -8.82 4.87
CA ARG A 127 8.77 -8.89 6.32
C ARG A 127 7.48 -9.03 7.12
N ILE A 128 6.45 -8.27 6.75
CA ILE A 128 5.13 -8.40 7.38
C ILE A 128 4.57 -9.80 7.16
N MET A 129 4.54 -10.28 5.91
CA MET A 129 4.03 -11.61 5.56
C MET A 129 4.76 -12.71 6.33
N LYS A 130 6.08 -12.71 6.32
CA LYS A 130 6.91 -13.70 7.04
C LYS A 130 6.64 -13.74 8.55
N ASN A 131 6.35 -12.58 9.16
CA ASN A 131 6.12 -12.46 10.58
C ASN A 131 4.66 -12.75 10.98
N GLN A 132 3.75 -12.96 10.03
CA GLN A 132 2.39 -13.37 10.34
C GLN A 132 2.39 -14.81 10.85
N VAL A 133 1.63 -15.05 11.93
CA VAL A 133 1.47 -16.40 12.49
C VAL A 133 0.84 -17.31 11.43
N LYS A 134 1.38 -18.51 11.24
CA LYS A 134 0.79 -19.51 10.35
C LYS A 134 -0.60 -19.88 10.84
N LEU A 135 -1.56 -20.00 9.93
CA LEU A 135 -2.91 -20.40 10.29
C LEU A 135 -2.88 -21.87 10.70
N THR A 136 -3.65 -22.19 11.74
CA THR A 136 -3.89 -23.56 12.20
C THR A 136 -5.34 -23.89 11.93
N ASN A 137 -5.66 -25.18 11.77
CA ASN A 137 -7.04 -25.61 11.56
C ASN A 137 -7.99 -25.14 12.68
N GLU A 138 -7.47 -24.92 13.90
CA GLU A 138 -8.21 -24.38 15.05
C GLU A 138 -8.60 -22.89 14.92
N LEU A 139 -7.93 -22.13 14.07
CA LEU A 139 -8.32 -20.75 13.73
C LEU A 139 -9.42 -20.71 12.66
N LEU A 140 -9.59 -21.81 11.92
CA LEU A 140 -10.56 -21.98 10.85
C LEU A 140 -11.81 -22.75 11.29
N ASP A 141 -11.75 -23.41 12.46
CA ASP A 141 -12.87 -24.21 12.98
C ASP A 141 -13.97 -23.29 13.53
N GLU A 142 -15.08 -23.22 12.80
CA GLU A 142 -16.33 -22.50 13.13
C GLU A 142 -16.91 -22.89 14.49
N LYS A 143 -16.44 -23.98 15.10
CA LYS A 143 -16.85 -24.44 16.44
C LYS A 143 -16.20 -23.68 17.59
N THR A 144 -15.16 -22.90 17.33
CA THR A 144 -14.57 -22.03 18.34
C THR A 144 -15.34 -20.72 18.39
N GLU A 145 -15.73 -20.27 19.59
CA GLU A 145 -16.39 -18.99 19.88
C GLU A 145 -15.52 -17.75 19.55
N LYS A 146 -14.60 -17.82 18.59
CA LYS A 146 -13.93 -16.63 18.08
C LYS A 146 -14.98 -15.77 17.41
N SER A 147 -15.09 -14.52 17.87
CA SER A 147 -15.99 -13.56 17.26
C SER A 147 -15.65 -13.44 15.77
N ASP A 148 -16.65 -13.47 14.88
CA ASP A 148 -16.49 -13.23 13.44
C ASP A 148 -15.59 -12.01 13.13
N ARG A 149 -15.61 -11.02 14.04
CA ARG A 149 -14.79 -9.81 14.00
C ARG A 149 -13.29 -10.09 14.13
N GLU A 150 -12.88 -11.06 14.93
CA GLU A 150 -11.48 -11.45 15.11
C GLU A 150 -10.96 -12.16 13.86
N VAL A 151 -11.75 -13.11 13.33
CA VAL A 151 -11.44 -13.81 12.08
C VAL A 151 -11.32 -12.81 10.93
N TYR A 152 -12.30 -11.90 10.80
CA TYR A 152 -12.25 -10.82 9.82
C TYR A 152 -10.99 -9.97 9.97
N THR A 153 -10.64 -9.56 11.19
CA THR A 153 -9.43 -8.76 11.45
C THR A 153 -8.15 -9.51 11.03
N ILE A 154 -8.08 -10.82 11.26
CA ILE A 154 -6.97 -11.66 10.80
C ILE A 154 -6.92 -11.68 9.27
N ILE A 155 -8.04 -11.92 8.60
CA ILE A 155 -8.14 -11.93 7.13
C ILE A 155 -7.62 -10.60 6.57
N VAL A 156 -8.12 -9.45 7.03
CA VAL A 156 -7.73 -8.15 6.46
C VAL A 156 -6.26 -7.82 6.77
N LYS A 157 -5.74 -8.19 7.96
CA LYS A 157 -4.31 -8.06 8.25
C LYS A 157 -3.44 -8.88 7.29
N ARG A 158 -3.85 -10.12 6.98
CA ARG A 158 -3.13 -10.98 6.04
C ARG A 158 -3.21 -10.45 4.61
N LEU A 159 -4.35 -9.90 4.21
CA LEU A 159 -4.55 -9.28 2.89
C LEU A 159 -3.78 -7.97 2.72
N SER A 160 -3.60 -7.18 3.78
CA SER A 160 -2.99 -5.84 3.71
C SER A 160 -1.69 -5.76 2.89
N PRO A 161 -0.62 -6.55 3.16
CA PRO A 161 0.59 -6.50 2.34
C PRO A 161 0.37 -6.89 0.88
N LEU A 162 -0.56 -7.83 0.62
CA LEU A 162 -0.92 -8.25 -0.74
C LEU A 162 -1.64 -7.11 -1.48
N LEU A 163 -2.56 -6.42 -0.82
CA LEU A 163 -3.29 -5.29 -1.38
C LEU A 163 -2.35 -4.11 -1.69
N ILE A 164 -1.38 -3.82 -0.82
CA ILE A 164 -0.35 -2.81 -1.07
C ILE A 164 0.40 -3.13 -2.37
N LEU A 165 0.94 -4.35 -2.50
CA LEU A 165 1.63 -4.79 -3.71
C LEU A 165 0.71 -4.69 -4.94
N ARG A 166 -0.57 -5.05 -4.81
CA ARG A 166 -1.52 -5.03 -5.92
C ARG A 166 -1.81 -3.63 -6.48
N THR A 167 -1.61 -2.58 -5.68
CA THR A 167 -1.83 -1.20 -6.12
C THR A 167 -0.82 -0.71 -7.15
N PHE A 168 0.38 -1.28 -7.18
CA PHE A 168 1.39 -0.91 -8.15
C PHE A 168 1.05 -1.52 -9.50
N PRO A 169 1.04 -0.75 -10.59
CA PRO A 169 0.85 -1.32 -11.92
C PRO A 169 2.09 -2.12 -12.32
N GLN A 170 1.93 -3.04 -13.28
CA GLN A 170 2.93 -4.06 -13.61
C GLN A 170 4.29 -3.47 -14.04
N GLN A 171 4.29 -2.26 -14.59
CA GLN A 171 5.51 -1.54 -14.98
C GLN A 171 6.43 -1.23 -13.79
N ALA A 172 5.90 -1.11 -12.58
CA ALA A 172 6.71 -0.92 -11.37
C ALA A 172 7.61 -2.15 -11.09
N TYR A 173 7.21 -3.32 -11.57
CA TYR A 173 7.90 -4.60 -11.37
C TYR A 173 8.82 -4.96 -12.54
N HIS A 174 9.13 -4.02 -13.43
CA HIS A 174 9.92 -4.29 -14.63
C HIS A 174 11.28 -4.95 -14.32
N TYR A 175 11.92 -4.51 -13.23
CA TYR A 175 13.23 -5.02 -12.80
C TYR A 175 13.16 -6.17 -11.78
N VAL A 176 11.97 -6.73 -11.54
CA VAL A 176 11.77 -7.85 -10.63
C VAL A 176 11.84 -9.15 -11.44
N TYR A 177 12.90 -9.92 -11.19
CA TYR A 177 13.24 -11.15 -11.92
C TYR A 177 13.45 -12.32 -10.97
N LEU A 178 13.36 -13.54 -11.50
CA LEU A 178 13.72 -14.77 -10.81
C LEU A 178 14.99 -15.39 -11.40
N SER A 179 15.79 -16.03 -10.55
CA SER A 179 16.91 -16.88 -10.99
C SER A 179 16.41 -18.29 -11.33
N LYS A 180 16.75 -18.79 -12.53
CA LYS A 180 16.42 -20.17 -12.94
C LYS A 180 16.99 -21.22 -11.96
N PRO A 181 18.27 -21.18 -11.56
CA PRO A 181 18.83 -22.08 -10.55
C PRO A 181 18.03 -22.13 -9.25
N SER A 182 17.63 -20.96 -8.73
CA SER A 182 16.92 -20.86 -7.45
C SER A 182 15.53 -21.46 -7.55
N ILE A 183 14.79 -21.18 -8.63
CA ILE A 183 13.43 -21.68 -8.79
C ILE A 183 13.36 -23.20 -9.03
N LEU A 184 14.33 -23.77 -9.75
CA LEU A 184 14.41 -25.22 -9.92
C LEU A 184 14.58 -25.95 -8.57
N LYS A 185 15.15 -25.29 -7.56
CA LYS A 185 15.28 -25.84 -6.20
C LYS A 185 13.94 -25.97 -5.46
N TYR A 186 12.97 -25.10 -5.75
CA TYR A 186 11.71 -25.04 -5.01
C TYR A 186 10.64 -26.02 -5.50
N ASN A 187 10.91 -26.79 -6.57
CA ASN A 187 9.96 -27.75 -7.16
C ASN A 187 8.55 -27.17 -7.32
N VAL A 188 8.49 -25.97 -7.89
CA VAL A 188 7.26 -25.17 -7.99
C VAL A 188 6.24 -25.89 -8.88
N ASP A 189 5.05 -26.13 -8.33
CA ASP A 189 3.89 -26.59 -9.10
C ASP A 189 3.25 -25.40 -9.84
N TRP A 190 3.73 -25.18 -11.07
CA TRP A 190 3.29 -24.09 -11.94
C TRP A 190 1.82 -24.20 -12.35
N ASP A 191 1.32 -25.43 -12.51
CA ASP A 191 -0.07 -25.69 -12.88
C ASP A 191 -1.00 -25.34 -11.70
N ALA A 192 -0.61 -25.70 -10.47
CA ALA A 192 -1.35 -25.31 -9.27
C ALA A 192 -1.39 -23.77 -9.04
N LEU A 193 -0.36 -23.06 -9.52
CA LEU A 193 -0.29 -21.59 -9.48
C LEU A 193 -1.02 -20.91 -10.64
N ASP A 194 -1.46 -21.65 -11.66
CA ASP A 194 -2.01 -21.11 -12.92
C ASP A 194 -1.03 -20.15 -13.62
N ILE A 195 0.26 -20.52 -13.64
CA ILE A 195 1.34 -19.72 -14.23
C ILE A 195 2.02 -20.51 -15.34
N ASN A 196 2.09 -19.92 -16.53
CA ASN A 196 2.91 -20.48 -17.60
C ASN A 196 4.41 -20.17 -17.34
N PRO A 197 5.29 -21.17 -17.18
CA PRO A 197 6.71 -20.90 -16.91
C PRO A 197 7.40 -20.09 -18.01
N ARG A 198 6.86 -20.10 -19.24
CA ARG A 198 7.39 -19.34 -20.38
C ARG A 198 7.08 -17.85 -20.30
N SER A 199 6.07 -17.44 -19.54
CA SER A 199 5.76 -16.02 -19.35
C SER A 199 6.59 -15.37 -18.25
N ILE A 200 7.36 -16.14 -17.48
CA ILE A 200 8.13 -15.63 -16.34
C ILE A 200 9.30 -14.77 -16.82
N ARG A 201 9.52 -13.64 -16.12
CA ARG A 201 10.73 -12.82 -16.22
C ARG A 201 11.89 -13.49 -15.49
N TRP A 202 12.75 -14.12 -16.26
CA TRP A 202 14.00 -14.70 -15.78
C TRP A 202 15.11 -13.66 -15.82
N LEU A 203 16.03 -13.72 -14.85
CA LEU A 203 17.29 -13.01 -14.92
C LEU A 203 18.19 -13.73 -15.95
N ASP A 204 18.71 -12.97 -16.91
CA ASP A 204 19.68 -13.49 -17.88
C ASP A 204 21.06 -13.62 -17.22
N GLU A 205 21.85 -14.62 -17.62
CA GLU A 205 23.14 -14.94 -16.98
C GLU A 205 24.17 -13.80 -17.08
N ASP A 206 24.00 -12.90 -18.06
CA ASP A 206 24.86 -11.74 -18.31
C ASP A 206 24.36 -10.45 -17.64
N ASP A 207 23.18 -10.46 -17.02
CA ASP A 207 22.57 -9.27 -16.44
C ASP A 207 22.98 -9.10 -14.97
N HIS A 208 23.71 -8.02 -14.69
CA HIS A 208 24.18 -7.67 -13.35
C HIS A 208 23.07 -6.97 -12.56
N ASN A 209 22.06 -7.73 -12.13
CA ASN A 209 21.11 -7.22 -11.15
C ASN A 209 21.76 -7.13 -9.76
N ASP A 210 21.27 -6.22 -8.92
CA ASP A 210 21.72 -6.10 -7.54
C ASP A 210 21.42 -7.43 -6.79
N PRO A 211 22.43 -8.10 -6.20
CA PRO A 211 22.22 -9.34 -5.47
C PRO A 211 21.18 -9.22 -4.34
N GLU A 212 21.06 -8.06 -3.68
CA GLU A 212 20.04 -7.86 -2.64
C GLU A 212 18.63 -7.84 -3.24
N HIS A 213 18.46 -7.26 -4.43
CA HIS A 213 17.17 -7.23 -5.12
C HIS A 213 16.75 -8.62 -5.62
N LEU A 214 17.72 -9.42 -6.11
CA LEU A 214 17.44 -10.80 -6.51
C LEU A 214 17.00 -11.65 -5.30
N ASP A 215 17.71 -11.56 -4.17
CA ASP A 215 17.34 -12.26 -2.94
C ASP A 215 15.93 -11.84 -2.47
N GLN A 216 15.63 -10.54 -2.43
CA GLN A 216 14.30 -10.05 -2.06
C GLN A 216 13.20 -10.53 -3.02
N SER A 217 13.49 -10.58 -4.32
CA SER A 217 12.58 -11.07 -5.35
C SER A 217 12.25 -12.55 -5.14
N GLU A 218 13.26 -13.38 -4.86
CA GLU A 218 13.09 -14.81 -4.60
C GLU A 218 12.33 -15.07 -3.30
N LEU A 219 12.66 -14.35 -2.23
CA LEU A 219 11.98 -14.45 -0.94
C LEU A 219 10.50 -14.06 -1.05
N LEU A 220 10.18 -13.02 -1.82
CA LEU A 220 8.79 -12.64 -2.08
C LEU A 220 8.06 -13.73 -2.88
N PHE A 221 8.70 -14.30 -3.91
CA PHE A 221 8.11 -15.35 -4.73
C PHE A 221 7.79 -16.60 -3.91
N GLU A 222 8.72 -17.02 -3.05
CA GLU A 222 8.55 -18.17 -2.16
C GLU A 222 7.35 -17.97 -1.23
N GLU A 223 7.27 -16.80 -0.57
CA GLU A 223 6.19 -16.50 0.37
C GLU A 223 4.81 -16.44 -0.34
N LEU A 224 4.74 -15.80 -1.51
CA LEU A 224 3.51 -15.73 -2.30
C LEU A 224 3.08 -17.12 -2.81
N SER A 225 4.03 -17.92 -3.28
CA SER A 225 3.77 -19.29 -3.75
C SER A 225 3.29 -20.19 -2.61
N SER A 226 3.93 -20.10 -1.43
CA SER A 226 3.52 -20.83 -0.24
C SER A 226 2.09 -20.48 0.14
N ARG A 227 1.71 -19.19 0.17
CA ARG A 227 0.35 -18.76 0.50
C ARG A 227 -0.69 -19.17 -0.52
N ALA A 228 -0.34 -19.12 -1.80
CA ALA A 228 -1.21 -19.51 -2.90
C ALA A 228 -1.59 -21.00 -2.86
N GLN A 229 -0.75 -21.83 -2.25
CA GLN A 229 -0.90 -23.29 -2.20
C GLN A 229 -1.24 -23.83 -0.80
N ASP A 230 -1.12 -23.02 0.26
CA ASP A 230 -1.39 -23.45 1.64
C ASP A 230 -2.89 -23.71 1.83
N PRO A 231 -3.33 -24.96 2.07
CA PRO A 231 -4.74 -25.30 2.22
C PRO A 231 -5.37 -24.71 3.49
N THR A 232 -4.55 -24.22 4.44
CA THR A 232 -5.00 -23.54 5.66
C THR A 232 -5.13 -22.04 5.49
N GLU A 233 -4.77 -21.49 4.33
CA GLU A 233 -4.91 -20.07 4.04
C GLU A 233 -6.33 -19.71 3.58
N PHE A 234 -6.76 -18.48 3.87
CA PHE A 234 -8.06 -17.99 3.40
C PHE A 234 -8.10 -17.89 1.88
N GLN A 235 -9.26 -18.22 1.28
CA GLN A 235 -9.44 -18.26 -0.18
C GLN A 235 -9.09 -16.91 -0.85
N GLU A 236 -9.43 -15.80 -0.22
CA GLU A 236 -9.13 -14.45 -0.70
C GLU A 236 -7.62 -14.19 -0.74
N ASN A 237 -6.89 -14.63 0.29
CA ASN A 237 -5.43 -14.52 0.34
C ASN A 237 -4.78 -15.40 -0.72
N GLN A 238 -5.23 -16.65 -0.87
CA GLN A 238 -4.73 -17.56 -1.91
C GLN A 238 -4.92 -16.95 -3.32
N THR A 239 -6.13 -16.48 -3.60
CA THR A 239 -6.50 -15.90 -4.91
C THR A 239 -5.69 -14.65 -5.22
N LEU A 240 -5.53 -13.75 -4.24
CA LEU A 240 -4.75 -12.53 -4.42
C LEU A 240 -3.26 -12.83 -4.55
N ALA A 241 -2.72 -13.80 -3.80
CA ALA A 241 -1.34 -14.25 -3.93
C ALA A 241 -1.05 -14.81 -5.33
N LYS A 242 -1.93 -15.66 -5.88
CA LYS A 242 -1.84 -16.14 -7.27
C LYS A 242 -1.86 -15.00 -8.27
N THR A 243 -2.79 -14.07 -8.11
CA THR A 243 -2.89 -12.88 -8.97
C THR A 243 -1.61 -12.05 -8.93
N LEU A 244 -1.00 -11.89 -7.75
CA LEU A 244 0.24 -11.14 -7.57
C LEU A 244 1.44 -11.85 -8.19
N LEU A 245 1.52 -13.18 -8.11
CA LEU A 245 2.59 -13.92 -8.77
C LEU A 245 2.61 -13.64 -10.27
N THR A 246 1.45 -13.70 -10.93
CA THR A 246 1.34 -13.35 -12.35
C THR A 246 1.63 -11.87 -12.60
N HIS A 247 1.09 -10.98 -11.77
CA HIS A 247 1.28 -9.54 -11.92
C HIS A 247 2.75 -9.10 -11.75
N ILE A 248 3.48 -9.69 -10.79
CA ILE A 248 4.84 -9.30 -10.41
C ILE A 248 5.91 -10.02 -11.24
N TYR A 249 5.68 -11.25 -11.70
CA TYR A 249 6.71 -12.06 -12.33
C TYR A 249 6.45 -12.42 -13.79
N CYS A 250 5.20 -12.36 -14.28
CA CYS A 250 4.91 -12.67 -15.69
C CYS A 250 5.03 -11.43 -16.57
N GLN A 251 5.49 -11.62 -17.81
CA GLN A 251 5.55 -10.60 -18.86
C GLN A 251 4.14 -10.15 -19.26
N LEU A 252 4.01 -8.88 -19.66
CA LEU A 252 2.80 -8.35 -20.29
C LEU A 252 2.63 -9.04 -21.65
N SER A 253 1.56 -9.83 -21.81
CA SER A 253 1.11 -10.35 -23.10
C SER A 253 0.49 -9.27 -23.96
#